data_AF-K0JPE5-F1
#
_entry.id   AF-K0JPE5-F1
#
_cell.length_a   1.000
_cell.length_b   1.000
_cell.length_c   1.000
_cell.angle_alpha   90.00
_cell.angle_beta   90.00
_cell.angle_gamma   90.00
#
_symmetry.space_group_name_H-M   'P 1'
#
loop_
_entity.id
_entity.type
_entity.pdbx_description
1 polymer ?
#
loop_
_entity_poly.entity_id
_entity_poly.type
_entity_poly.pdbx_seq_one_letter_code
_entity_poly.pdbx_strand_id
1 'polypeptide(L)'
;MAFYLLLQPEEGTESALVERAQGHPSLVISSGDARLTVQIAGQEDGAQLAIKFARELAGSAAAFADRCEALTKLAPLDFEHLAALVGTTPEEVDALTAGGRDEDVER
;
A
#
# COMPACT_ATOMS: atom_id res chain seq x y z
N MET A 1 8.31 -9.32 25.80
CA MET A 1 7.23 -8.37 25.49
C MET A 1 7.44 -7.89 24.07
N ALA A 2 6.39 -7.82 23.24
CA ALA A 2 6.47 -7.26 21.89
C ALA A 2 6.13 -5.77 21.94
N PHE A 3 6.86 -4.96 21.17
CA PHE A 3 6.56 -3.55 20.95
C PHE A 3 5.98 -3.39 19.55
N TYR A 4 4.91 -2.61 19.41
CA TYR A 4 4.32 -2.27 18.13
C TYR A 4 4.27 -0.76 17.98
N LEU A 5 4.49 -0.28 16.76
CA LEU A 5 4.43 1.13 16.40
C LEU A 5 3.37 1.29 15.32
N LEU A 6 2.39 2.16 15.58
CA LEU A 6 1.38 2.57 14.61
C LEU A 6 1.75 3.95 14.10
N LEU A 7 1.96 4.06 12.78
CA LEU A 7 2.23 5.33 12.11
C LEU A 7 1.10 5.56 11.12
N GLN A 8 0.40 6.69 11.28
CA GLN A 8 -0.58 7.18 10.31
C GLN A 8 0.08 8.33 9.55
N PRO A 9 0.23 8.25 8.22
CA PRO A 9 0.78 9.34 7.44
C PRO A 9 -0.15 10.56 7.48
N GLU A 10 0.42 11.70 7.84
CA GLU A 10 -0.19 13.03 7.75
C GLU A 10 0.48 13.86 6.65
N GLU A 11 -0.08 15.03 6.34
CA GLU A 11 0.53 15.97 5.40
C GLU A 11 1.96 16.33 5.88
N GLY A 12 2.95 16.18 4.99
CA GLY A 12 4.36 16.35 5.33
C GLY A 12 5.06 15.11 5.91
N THR A 13 4.39 13.95 5.96
CA THR A 13 5.04 12.67 6.27
C THR A 13 6.03 12.30 5.17
N GLU A 14 7.25 11.96 5.55
CA GLU A 14 8.31 11.64 4.60
C GLU A 14 9.18 10.48 5.06
N SER A 15 9.82 9.82 4.10
CA SER A 15 10.89 8.86 4.35
C SER A 15 12.11 9.21 3.52
N ALA A 16 13.28 9.20 4.15
CA ALA A 16 14.53 9.62 3.52
C ALA A 16 15.71 8.76 3.96
N LEU A 17 16.64 8.53 3.02
CA LEU A 17 17.98 8.05 3.32
C LEU A 17 18.80 9.24 3.84
N VAL A 18 19.31 9.12 5.06
CA VAL A 18 20.13 10.14 5.71
C VAL A 18 21.47 9.53 6.11
N GLU A 19 22.56 10.18 5.72
CA GLU A 19 23.91 9.80 6.14
C GLU A 19 24.39 10.78 7.21
N ARG A 20 24.25 10.41 8.49
CA ARG A 20 24.62 11.29 9.61
C ARG A 20 26.13 11.31 9.88
N ALA A 21 26.81 10.24 9.50
CA ALA A 21 28.26 10.11 9.53
C ALA A 21 28.68 9.28 8.32
N GLN A 22 29.86 9.56 7.78
CA GLN A 22 30.36 8.89 6.59
C GLN A 22 30.38 7.36 6.77
N GLY A 23 29.74 6.64 5.84
CA GLY A 23 29.62 5.19 5.90
C GLY A 23 28.54 4.65 6.84
N HIS A 24 27.73 5.53 7.46
CA HIS A 24 26.66 5.17 8.37
C HIS A 24 25.29 5.67 7.84
N PRO A 25 24.74 5.03 6.80
CA PRO A 25 23.41 5.35 6.30
C PRO A 25 22.34 5.00 7.34
N SER A 26 21.29 5.80 7.38
CA SER A 26 20.09 5.57 8.17
C SER A 26 18.84 5.82 7.33
N LEU A 27 17.84 4.96 7.42
CA LEU A 27 16.51 5.26 6.91
C LEU A 27 15.75 6.00 8.00
N VAL A 28 15.25 7.19 7.70
CA VAL A 28 14.47 8.01 8.62
C VAL A 28 13.06 8.14 8.07
N ILE A 29 12.06 7.84 8.89
CA ILE A 29 10.65 8.07 8.62
C ILE A 29 10.17 9.11 9.63
N SER A 30 9.62 10.22 9.14
CA SER A 30 9.14 11.33 9.97
C SER A 30 7.65 11.55 9.72
N SER A 31 6.85 11.66 10.78
CA SER A 31 5.43 12.08 10.75
C SER A 31 5.17 12.97 11.96
N GLY A 32 4.91 14.26 11.71
CA GLY A 32 4.88 15.28 12.76
C GLY A 32 6.17 15.30 13.59
N ASP A 33 6.03 15.22 14.92
CA ASP A 33 7.16 15.14 15.86
C ASP A 33 7.70 13.70 16.05
N ALA A 34 7.03 12.70 15.47
CA ALA A 34 7.45 11.32 15.57
C ALA A 34 8.51 10.99 14.50
N ARG A 35 9.58 10.32 14.93
CA ARG A 35 10.64 9.85 14.04
C ARG A 35 11.02 8.40 14.33
N LEU A 36 10.93 7.57 13.30
CA LEU A 36 11.49 6.23 13.30
C LEU A 36 12.80 6.24 12.52
N THR A 37 13.85 5.64 13.08
CA THR A 37 15.15 5.52 12.41
C THR A 37 15.60 4.07 12.38
N VAL A 38 15.98 3.59 11.19
CA VAL A 38 16.59 2.28 10.98
C VAL A 38 18.08 2.49 10.75
N GLN A 39 18.91 1.76 11.49
CA GLN A 39 20.37 1.89 11.45
C GLN A 39 21.03 0.51 11.30
N ILE A 40 22.26 0.52 10.80
CA ILE A 40 23.11 -0.66 10.77
C ILE A 40 23.51 -0.99 12.22
N ALA A 41 23.16 -2.19 12.69
CA ALA A 41 23.58 -2.66 14.00
C ALA A 41 25.10 -2.94 14.01
N GLY A 42 25.77 -2.61 15.12
CA GLY A 42 27.23 -2.80 15.28
C GLY A 42 27.68 -4.25 15.51
N GLN A 43 26.90 -5.23 15.09
CA GLN A 43 27.18 -6.67 15.24
C GLN A 43 27.71 -7.27 13.93
N GLU A 44 28.30 -8.46 14.02
CA GLU A 44 28.64 -9.27 12.85
C GLU A 44 27.37 -9.48 11.99
N ASP A 45 27.49 -9.32 10.67
CA ASP A 45 26.38 -9.29 9.69
C ASP A 45 25.36 -8.14 9.78
N GLY A 46 25.60 -7.13 10.63
CA GLY A 46 24.67 -6.00 10.79
C GLY A 46 24.31 -5.29 9.48
N ALA A 47 25.26 -5.16 8.56
CA ALA A 47 25.04 -4.54 7.25
C ALA A 47 24.14 -5.39 6.35
N GLN A 48 24.38 -6.70 6.27
CA GLN A 48 23.59 -7.65 5.49
C GLN A 48 22.15 -7.71 6.00
N LEU A 49 21.97 -7.72 7.33
CA LEU A 49 20.66 -7.66 7.96
C LEU A 49 19.92 -6.36 7.62
N ALA A 50 20.61 -5.22 7.71
CA ALA A 50 20.02 -3.93 7.35
C ALA A 50 19.63 -3.86 5.86
N ILE A 51 20.47 -4.37 4.96
CA ILE A 51 20.17 -4.44 3.52
C ILE A 51 18.93 -5.29 3.25
N LYS A 52 18.88 -6.49 3.84
CA LYS A 52 17.75 -7.41 3.66
C LYS A 52 16.46 -6.77 4.16
N PHE A 53 16.48 -6.26 5.40
CA PHE A 53 15.32 -5.61 6.01
C PHE A 53 14.84 -4.41 5.20
N ALA A 54 15.73 -3.52 4.76
CA ALA A 54 15.35 -2.35 3.97
C ALA A 54 14.67 -2.72 2.64
N ARG A 55 15.14 -3.78 1.97
CA ARG A 55 14.53 -4.28 0.72
C ARG A 55 13.15 -4.88 0.97
N GLU A 56 13.00 -5.68 2.02
CA GLU A 56 11.71 -6.27 2.40
C GLU A 56 10.69 -5.20 2.82
N LEU A 57 11.14 -4.18 3.55
CA LEU A 57 10.33 -3.03 3.92
C LEU A 57 9.85 -2.25 2.68
N ALA A 58 10.74 -1.94 1.74
CA ALA A 58 10.37 -1.26 0.51
C ALA A 58 9.34 -2.05 -0.32
N GLY A 59 9.55 -3.36 -0.47
CA GLY A 59 8.59 -4.24 -1.16
C GLY A 59 7.23 -4.28 -0.48
N SER A 60 7.21 -4.37 0.85
CA SER A 60 5.97 -4.39 1.65
C SER A 60 5.24 -3.05 1.61
N ALA A 61 5.97 -1.93 1.66
CA ALA A 61 5.42 -0.58 1.56
C ALA A 61 4.79 -0.32 0.18
N ALA A 62 5.44 -0.76 -0.91
CA ALA A 62 4.89 -0.68 -2.26
C ALA A 62 3.58 -1.49 -2.38
N ALA A 63 3.58 -2.75 -1.95
CA ALA A 63 2.38 -3.58 -1.97
C ALA A 63 1.24 -2.99 -1.12
N PHE A 64 1.55 -2.35 0.01
CA PHE A 64 0.57 -1.62 0.81
C PHE A 64 -0.02 -0.43 0.04
N ALA A 65 0.82 0.38 -0.62
CA ALA A 65 0.36 1.50 -1.43
C ALA A 65 -0.54 1.04 -2.59
N ASP A 66 -0.13 0.01 -3.32
CA ASP A 66 -0.93 -0.58 -4.41
C ASP A 66 -2.29 -1.06 -3.90
N ARG A 67 -2.33 -1.64 -2.69
CA ARG A 67 -3.59 -2.08 -2.06
C ARG A 67 -4.46 -0.90 -1.67
N CYS A 68 -3.89 0.16 -1.09
CA CYS A 68 -4.62 1.39 -0.79
C CYS A 68 -5.20 2.02 -2.06
N GLU A 69 -4.43 2.07 -3.15
CA GLU A 69 -4.88 2.60 -4.43
C GLU A 69 -6.01 1.75 -5.03
N ALA A 70 -5.90 0.43 -4.97
CA ALA A 70 -6.98 -0.46 -5.42
C ALA A 70 -8.26 -0.24 -4.60
N LEU A 71 -8.14 -0.03 -3.28
CA LEU A 71 -9.29 0.23 -2.41
C LEU A 71 -9.93 1.60 -2.66
N THR A 72 -9.14 2.64 -2.93
CA THR A 72 -9.68 3.97 -3.24
C THR A 72 -10.33 4.02 -4.62
N LYS A 73 -9.82 3.26 -5.60
CA LYS A 73 -10.48 3.08 -6.91
C LYS A 73 -11.81 2.31 -6.80
N LEU A 74 -11.95 1.45 -5.80
CA LEU A 74 -13.16 0.68 -5.54
C LEU A 74 -14.20 1.44 -4.70
N ALA A 75 -13.92 2.67 -4.25
CA ALA A 75 -14.83 3.42 -3.39
C ALA A 75 -15.23 4.80 -3.99
N PRO A 76 -16.53 5.16 -3.93
CA PRO A 76 -17.62 4.35 -3.41
C PRO A 76 -18.18 3.48 -4.54
N LEU A 77 -18.33 2.18 -4.30
CA LEU A 77 -19.44 1.45 -4.90
C LEU A 77 -20.67 2.31 -4.64
N ASP A 78 -21.24 2.86 -5.71
CA ASP A 78 -22.43 3.68 -5.62
C ASP A 78 -23.53 2.80 -5.00
N PHE A 79 -23.81 3.04 -3.71
CA PHE A 79 -24.81 2.29 -2.98
C PHE A 79 -26.19 2.49 -3.60
N GLU A 80 -26.45 3.59 -4.33
CA GLU A 80 -27.67 3.74 -5.12
C GLU A 80 -27.65 2.79 -6.33
N HIS A 81 -26.53 2.67 -7.03
CA HIS A 81 -26.37 1.72 -8.14
C HIS A 81 -26.50 0.26 -7.68
N LEU A 82 -25.88 -0.10 -6.55
CA LEU A 82 -26.01 -1.43 -5.96
C LEU A 82 -27.41 -1.68 -5.40
N ALA A 83 -28.06 -0.70 -4.77
CA ALA A 83 -29.44 -0.83 -4.30
C ALA A 83 -30.42 -0.96 -5.47
N ALA A 84 -30.17 -0.28 -6.59
CA ALA A 84 -30.91 -0.45 -7.83
C ALA A 84 -30.75 -1.87 -8.39
N LEU A 85 -29.54 -2.42 -8.40
CA LEU A 85 -29.26 -3.80 -8.83
C LEU A 85 -29.84 -4.89 -7.90
N VAL A 86 -30.00 -4.60 -6.61
CA VAL A 86 -30.66 -5.51 -5.66
C VAL A 86 -32.19 -5.40 -5.75
N GLY A 87 -32.72 -4.26 -6.19
CA GLY A 87 -34.14 -4.04 -6.48
C GLY A 87 -34.60 -4.54 -7.86
N THR A 88 -33.67 -4.88 -8.75
CA THR A 88 -33.99 -5.46 -10.07
C THR A 88 -34.29 -6.95 -9.98
N THR A 89 -35.20 -7.40 -10.86
CA THR A 89 -35.57 -8.81 -11.01
C THR A 89 -34.42 -9.60 -11.65
N PRO A 90 -34.34 -10.94 -11.44
CA PRO A 90 -33.31 -11.77 -12.04
C PRO A 90 -33.19 -11.62 -13.57
N GLU A 91 -34.31 -11.42 -14.25
CA GLU A 91 -34.40 -11.24 -15.71
C GLU A 91 -33.73 -9.93 -16.17
N GLU A 92 -33.82 -8.87 -15.37
CA GLU A 92 -33.20 -7.57 -15.66
C GLU A 92 -31.69 -7.58 -15.44
N VAL A 93 -31.21 -8.36 -14.45
CA VAL A 93 -29.78 -8.56 -14.18
C VAL A 93 -29.11 -9.37 -15.31
N ASP A 94 -29.78 -10.40 -15.82
CA ASP A 94 -29.29 -11.19 -16.95
C ASP A 94 -29.17 -10.33 -18.23
N ALA A 95 -30.15 -9.45 -18.49
CA ALA A 95 -30.12 -8.53 -19.63
C ALA A 95 -28.96 -7.53 -19.56
N LEU A 96 -28.63 -7.01 -18.37
CA LEU A 96 -27.54 -6.05 -18.15
C LEU A 96 -26.14 -6.67 -18.21
N THR A 97 -26.02 -7.95 -17.85
CA THR A 97 -24.73 -8.66 -17.81
C THR A 97 -24.41 -9.43 -19.10
N ALA A 98 -25.41 -9.72 -19.93
CA ALA A 98 -25.24 -10.40 -21.20
C ALA A 98 -24.57 -9.55 -22.30
N GLY A 99 -24.54 -8.22 -22.18
CA GLY A 99 -23.99 -7.31 -23.21
C GLY A 99 -22.45 -7.16 -23.22
N GLY A 100 -21.72 -7.83 -22.32
CA GLY A 100 -20.26 -7.69 -22.18
C GLY A 100 -19.41 -8.82 -22.79
N ARG A 101 -20.03 -9.77 -23.50
CA ARG A 101 -19.34 -10.90 -24.15
C ARG A 101 -19.91 -11.12 -25.55
N ASP A 102 -19.58 -10.25 -26.49
CA ASP A 102 -19.52 -10.61 -27.92
C ASP A 102 -19.13 -9.40 -28.78
N GLU A 103 -17.93 -8.83 -28.57
CA GLU A 103 -17.24 -8.07 -29.63
C GLU A 103 -15.72 -8.22 -29.41
N ASP A 104 -15.16 -9.37 -29.77
CA ASP A 104 -13.78 -9.52 -30.27
C ASP A 104 -13.49 -10.98 -30.66
N VAL A 105 -14.19 -11.46 -31.69
CA VAL A 105 -13.66 -12.51 -32.57
C VAL A 105 -14.07 -12.19 -34.01
N GLU A 106 -13.32 -11.31 -34.65
CA GLU A 106 -13.12 -11.40 -36.11
C GLU A 106 -11.75 -10.83 -36.48
N ARG A 107 -10.76 -11.73 -36.59
CA ARG A 107 -9.82 -11.83 -37.73
C ARG A 107 -8.95 -13.07 -37.65
#